data_AF-A0A383C4C0-F1
#
_entry.id   AF-A0A383C4C0-F1
#
_cell.length_a   1.000
_cell.length_b   1.000
_cell.length_c   1.000
_cell.angle_alpha   90.00
_cell.angle_beta   90.00
_cell.angle_gamma   90.00
#
_symmetry.space_group_name_H-M   'P 1'
#
loop_
_entity.id
_entity.type
_entity.pdbx_description
1 polymer ?
#
loop_
_entity_poly.entity_id
_entity_poly.type
_entity_poly.pdbx_seq_one_letter_code
_entity_poly.pdbx_strand_id
1 'polypeptide(L)' 'MNSYKLEIPRAQFDRIGDAFELEDHFVNGYDIDKDTVIFTVSEKQRKAFAKHAKKNVNHLYWITQIFLPREIEKYLVK' A
#
# COMPACT_ATOMS: atom_id res chain seq x y z
N MET A 1 -9.57 1.29 15.95
CA MET A 1 -9.42 1.62 14.52
C MET A 1 -8.50 0.58 13.91
N ASN A 2 -8.93 -0.17 12.91
CA ASN A 2 -8.06 -1.16 12.28
C ASN A 2 -7.14 -0.44 11.28
N SER A 3 -5.84 -0.60 11.48
CA SER A 3 -4.78 -0.15 10.59
C SER A 3 -3.89 -1.33 10.21
N TYR A 4 -3.25 -1.21 9.06
CA TYR A 4 -2.35 -2.22 8.50
C TYR A 4 -0.98 -1.58 8.36
N LYS A 5 0.01 -2.14 9.05
CA LYS A 5 1.42 -1.78 8.90
C LYS A 5 2.02 -2.68 7.83
N LEU A 6 2.42 -2.09 6.71
CA LEU A 6 2.86 -2.80 5.51
C LEU A 6 4.32 -2.50 5.21
N GLU A 7 5.05 -3.49 4.71
CA GLU A 7 6.38 -3.35 4.13
C GLU A 7 6.33 -3.75 2.66
N ILE A 8 6.71 -2.83 1.77
CA ILE A 8 6.73 -3.06 0.31
C ILE A 8 8.01 -2.46 -0.29
N PRO A 9 8.41 -2.88 -1.50
CA PRO A 9 9.53 -2.25 -2.21
C PRO A 9 9.29 -0.75 -2.41
N ARG A 10 10.34 0.06 -2.25
CA ARG A 10 10.25 1.53 -2.37
C ARG A 10 9.66 1.96 -3.70
N ALA A 11 10.07 1.35 -4.80
CA ALA A 11 9.53 1.67 -6.13
C ALA A 11 8.00 1.43 -6.23
N GLN A 12 7.45 0.48 -5.46
CA GLN A 12 6.01 0.27 -5.40
C GLN A 12 5.33 1.33 -4.52
N PHE A 13 5.95 1.69 -3.40
CA PHE A 13 5.48 2.77 -2.54
C PHE A 13 5.44 4.12 -3.28
N ASP A 14 6.50 4.46 -4.00
CA ASP A 14 6.61 5.69 -4.79
C ASP A 14 5.48 5.77 -5.82
N ARG A 15 5.17 4.68 -6.54
CA ARG A 15 4.04 4.62 -7.49
C ARG A 15 2.67 4.82 -6.83
N ILE A 16 2.52 4.37 -5.58
CA ILE A 16 1.30 4.59 -4.80
C ILE A 16 1.22 6.06 -4.38
N GLY A 17 2.34 6.65 -3.96
CA GLY A 17 2.47 8.07 -3.61
C GLY A 17 2.22 9.02 -4.79
N ASP A 18 2.70 8.67 -5.98
CA ASP A 18 2.44 9.46 -7.20
C ASP A 18 0.97 9.38 -7.62
N ALA A 19 0.30 8.26 -7.33
CA ALA A 19 -1.05 7.97 -7.78
C ALA A 19 -2.15 8.49 -6.84
N PHE A 20 -1.84 8.65 -5.56
CA PHE A 20 -2.79 9.05 -4.53
C PHE A 20 -2.15 10.11 -3.65
N GLU A 21 -2.87 11.19 -3.35
CA GLU A 21 -2.46 12.07 -2.26
C GLU A 21 -2.55 11.28 -0.95
N LEU A 22 -1.39 10.86 -0.45
CA LEU A 22 -1.27 10.06 0.77
C LEU A 22 -1.38 10.95 2.01
N GLU A 23 -2.44 11.76 2.12
CA GLU A 23 -2.64 12.73 3.22
C GLU A 23 -2.57 12.08 4.62
N ASP A 24 -2.77 10.76 4.71
CA ASP A 24 -2.87 10.00 5.97
C ASP A 24 -1.92 8.77 6.02
N HIS A 25 -0.86 8.70 5.19
CA HIS A 25 0.09 7.58 5.28
C HIS A 25 1.24 7.95 6.20
N PHE A 26 1.26 7.34 7.39
CA PHE A 26 2.42 7.42 8.26
C PHE A 26 3.51 6.53 7.67
N VAL A 27 4.48 7.13 6.97
CA VAL A 27 5.75 6.46 6.67
C VAL A 27 6.42 6.19 8.01
N ASN A 28 6.53 4.92 8.37
CA ASN A 28 7.07 4.49 9.65
C ASN A 28 8.58 4.26 9.61
N GLY A 29 9.14 4.01 8.42
CA GLY A 29 10.56 3.75 8.25
C GLY A 29 10.92 3.31 6.84
N TYR A 30 12.22 3.31 6.57
CA TYR A 30 12.83 2.83 5.33
C TYR A 30 13.97 1.87 5.68
N ASP A 31 13.95 0.69 5.09
CA ASP A 31 15.01 -0.31 5.20
C ASP A 31 15.92 -0.18 3.98
N ILE A 32 17.12 0.36 4.19
CA ILE A 32 18.08 0.65 3.12
C ILE A 32 18.69 -0.62 2.53
N ASP A 33 18.82 -1.69 3.31
CA ASP A 33 19.44 -2.93 2.86
C ASP A 33 18.48 -3.71 1.95
N LYS A 34 17.16 -3.61 2.20
CA LYS A 34 16.13 -4.26 1.39
C LYS A 34 15.50 -3.37 0.31
N ASP A 35 15.78 -2.07 0.33
CA ASP A 35 15.08 -1.04 -0.48
C ASP A 35 13.55 -1.13 -0.31
N THR A 36 13.10 -1.27 0.95
CA THR A 36 11.67 -1.36 1.32
C THR A 36 11.23 -0.18 2.19
N VAL A 37 9.97 0.19 2.05
CA VAL A 37 9.32 1.23 2.86
C VAL A 37 8.27 0.57 3.75
N ILE A 38 8.31 0.93 5.03
CA ILE A 38 7.30 0.56 6.01
C ILE A 38 6.35 1.72 6.19
N PHE A 39 5.05 1.49 6.00
CA PHE A 39 4.02 2.51 6.13
C PHE A 39 2.74 1.95 6.74
N THR A 40 1.89 2.83 7.27
CA THR A 40 0.60 2.46 7.86
C THR A 40 -0.55 2.98 7.02
N VAL A 41 -1.54 2.13 6.77
CA VAL A 41 -2.83 2.52 6.17
C VAL A 41 -4.00 2.15 7.06
N SER A 42 -5.02 2.98 7.11
CA SER A 42 -6.30 2.67 7.75
C SER A 42 -7.12 1.67 6.92
N GLU A 43 -8.05 0.96 7.56
CA GLU A 43 -9.00 0.09 6.82
C GLU A 43 -9.83 0.89 5.79
N LYS A 44 -10.10 2.17 6.04
CA LYS A 44 -10.79 3.05 5.09
C LYS A 44 -9.97 3.24 3.81
N GLN A 45 -8.68 3.56 3.95
CA GLN A 45 -7.76 3.70 2.82
C GLN A 45 -7.55 2.39 2.09
N ARG A 46 -7.34 1.28 2.83
CA ARG A 46 -7.21 -0.05 2.23
C ARG A 46 -8.42 -0.38 1.35
N LYS A 47 -9.66 -0.15 1.83
CA LYS A 47 -10.88 -0.36 1.04
C LYS A 47 -10.94 0.55 -0.19
N ALA A 48 -10.52 1.80 -0.07
CA ALA A 48 -10.49 2.74 -1.19
C ALA A 48 -9.51 2.27 -2.27
N PHE A 49 -8.28 1.91 -1.91
CA PHE A 49 -7.29 1.38 -2.85
C PHE A 49 -7.74 0.06 -3.47
N ALA A 50 -8.26 -0.87 -2.66
CA ALA A 50 -8.77 -2.15 -3.14
C ALA A 50 -9.94 -2.02 -4.13
N LYS A 51 -10.64 -0.88 -4.18
CA LYS A 51 -11.67 -0.60 -5.19
C LYS A 51 -11.07 -0.50 -6.58
N HIS A 52 -9.88 0.09 -6.71
CA HIS A 52 -9.16 0.23 -7.98
C HIS A 52 -8.62 -1.12 -8.48
N ALA A 53 -8.30 -2.05 -7.57
CA ALA A 53 -7.84 -3.40 -7.87
C ALA A 53 -8.93 -4.34 -8.46
N LYS A 54 -10.19 -3.90 -8.60
CA LYS A 54 -11.30 -4.74 -9.09
C LYS A 54 -11.42 -4.83 -10.61
N LYS A 55 -11.00 -3.81 -11.35
CA LYS A 55 -11.11 -3.76 -12.81
C LYS A 55 -9.82 -3.24 -13.42
N ASN A 56 -9.27 -3.96 -14.39
CA ASN A 56 -8.04 -3.58 -15.08
C ASN A 56 -8.33 -2.52 -16.15
N VAL A 57 -8.59 -1.29 -15.70
CA VAL A 57 -8.93 -0.15 -16.56
C VAL A 57 -7.84 0.91 -16.60
N ASN A 58 -6.93 0.93 -15.61
CA ASN A 58 -5.81 1.87 -15.55
C ASN A 58 -4.66 1.31 -14.72
N HIS A 59 -3.55 2.04 -14.66
CA HIS A 59 -2.35 1.68 -13.90
C HIS A 59 -2.62 1.49 -12.39
N LEU A 60 -3.67 2.13 -11.83
CA LEU A 60 -4.07 1.97 -10.43
C LEU A 60 -4.45 0.51 -10.13
N TYR A 61 -4.97 -0.23 -11.11
CA TYR A 61 -5.32 -1.64 -10.94
C TYR A 61 -4.13 -2.45 -10.43
N TRP A 62 -2.95 -2.26 -11.02
CA TRP A 62 -1.76 -3.04 -10.71
C TRP A 62 -1.15 -2.65 -9.37
N ILE A 63 -1.02 -1.34 -9.11
CA ILE A 63 -0.36 -0.85 -7.88
C ILE A 63 -1.21 -1.07 -6.63
N THR A 64 -2.54 -1.19 -6.77
CA THR A 64 -3.45 -1.40 -5.64
C THR A 64 -3.81 -2.86 -5.36
N GLN A 65 -3.27 -3.83 -6.13
CA GLN A 65 -3.52 -5.27 -5.88
C GLN A 65 -3.16 -5.69 -4.45
N ILE A 66 -2.11 -5.10 -3.88
CA ILE A 66 -1.63 -5.44 -2.53
C ILE A 66 -2.66 -5.15 -1.43
N PHE A 67 -3.62 -4.26 -1.67
CA PHE A 67 -4.63 -3.89 -0.68
C PHE A 67 -5.83 -4.85 -0.67
N LEU A 68 -5.88 -5.84 -1.56
CA LEU A 68 -6.89 -6.89 -1.53
C LEU A 68 -6.74 -7.73 -0.25
N PRO A 69 -7.83 -8.18 0.40
CA PRO A 69 -7.75 -8.94 1.65
C PRO A 69 -6.86 -10.18 1.57
N ARG A 70 -6.85 -10.86 0.42
CA ARG A 70 -6.03 -12.07 0.18
C ARG A 70 -4.55 -11.78 -0.07
N GLU A 71 -4.20 -10.54 -0.42
CA GLU A 71 -2.83 -10.14 -0.77
C GLU A 71 -2.16 -9.40 0.39
N ILE A 72 -2.91 -8.55 1.10
CA ILE A 72 -2.36 -7.65 2.13
C ILE A 72 -1.62 -8.39 3.24
N GLU A 73 -2.06 -9.59 3.59
CA GLU A 73 -1.44 -10.43 4.62
C GLU A 73 0.04 -10.75 4.34
N LYS A 74 0.44 -10.80 3.06
CA LYS A 74 1.83 -11.08 2.64
C LYS A 74 2.79 -9.94 2.96
N TYR A 75 2.26 -8.73 3.10
CA TYR A 75 3.01 -7.50 3.28
C TYR A 75 2.92 -6.98 4.71
N LEU A 76 2.18 -7.66 5.60
CA LEU A 76 2.07 -7.23 6.99
C LEU A 76 3.40 -7.37 7.72
N VAL A 77 3.82 -6.29 8.35
CA VAL A 77 4.95 -6.30 9.28
C VAL A 77 4.50 -7.02 10.56
N LYS A 78 5.24 -8.06 10.94
CA LYS A 78 5.02 -8.82 12.18
C LYS A 78 5.59 -8.11 13.40
#